data_AF-A0A3M1EHY8-F1
#
_entry.id   AF-A0A3M1EHY8-F1
#
_cell.length_a   1.000
_cell.length_b   1.000
_cell.length_c   1.000
_cell.angle_alpha   90.00
_cell.angle_beta   90.00
_cell.angle_gamma   90.00
#
_symmetry.space_group_name_H-M   'P 1'
#
loop_
_entity.id
_entity.type
_entity.pdbx_description
1 polymer ?
#
loop_
_entity_poly.entity_id
_entity_poly.type
_entity_poly.pdbx_seq_one_letter_code
_entity_poly.pdbx_strand_id
1 'polypeptide(L)'
;MGGRPTTDQERIFDHCTHAILLTADEAAHATWQAMLARHGLLLLADLHSELHGQERITDAGPVLRGVISGLERGATAAGPTFDALVERVARLFAYDAAELRRTHLAAAPVEITVDLDRLARTLGAPFTGQKATWQPEHLPAVLNYLPEAVPLGLYGRAPNWLYAAIARLAYPAEFYQFDPRLGWIAPPSLHPGPLPSDAPLQVRASRHTDPLFLDFFLPTSYVDYAEGEGLAVPPLPAGTGVVLSGKIPHWLYTALARTYHAAPWLAVYQPPLGRGVVCHSAGHPPVGAYIPVGG
;
A
#
# COMPACT_ATOMS: atom_id res chain seq x y z
N MET A 1 10.84 -16.22 14.78
CA MET A 1 10.85 -16.02 16.25
C MET A 1 11.97 -16.85 16.83
N GLY A 2 12.70 -16.39 17.86
CA GLY A 2 13.82 -17.13 18.44
C GLY A 2 13.80 -17.10 19.97
N GLY A 3 14.48 -18.04 20.62
CA GLY A 3 14.40 -18.23 22.08
C GLY A 3 13.09 -18.89 22.51
N ARG A 4 12.76 -18.85 23.81
CA ARG A 4 11.47 -19.36 24.30
C ARG A 4 10.44 -18.22 24.26
N PRO A 5 9.40 -18.28 23.41
CA PRO A 5 8.40 -17.21 23.36
C PRO A 5 7.69 -17.02 24.69
N THR A 6 7.35 -15.77 24.99
CA THR A 6 6.33 -15.45 25.97
C THR A 6 4.95 -15.83 25.44
N THR A 7 3.96 -15.97 26.32
CA THR A 7 2.57 -16.27 25.92
C THR A 7 2.00 -15.22 24.98
N ASP A 8 2.37 -13.94 25.14
CA ASP A 8 1.93 -12.88 24.22
C ASP A 8 2.60 -12.99 22.85
N GLN A 9 3.88 -13.38 22.79
CA GLN A 9 4.59 -13.62 21.54
C GLN A 9 4.02 -14.84 20.80
N GLU A 10 3.60 -15.86 21.54
CA GLU A 10 3.02 -17.06 20.96
C GLU A 10 1.71 -16.79 20.19
N ARG A 11 0.91 -15.79 20.60
CA ARG A 11 -0.31 -15.38 19.86
C ARG A 11 -0.04 -14.96 18.41
N ILE A 12 1.19 -14.58 18.07
CA ILE A 12 1.58 -14.28 16.69
C ILE A 12 1.36 -15.51 15.78
N PHE A 13 1.46 -16.72 16.33
CA PHE A 13 1.26 -17.96 15.58
C PHE A 13 -0.17 -18.16 15.11
N ASP A 14 -1.16 -17.62 15.81
CA ASP A 14 -2.57 -17.64 15.38
C ASP A 14 -2.82 -16.83 14.09
N HIS A 15 -1.87 -15.96 13.72
CA HIS A 15 -1.93 -15.17 12.49
C HIS A 15 -1.04 -15.74 11.37
N CYS A 16 -0.37 -16.85 11.61
CA CYS A 16 0.48 -17.51 10.65
C CYS A 16 -0.24 -18.72 10.03
N THR A 17 0.12 -19.07 8.79
CA THR A 17 -0.41 -20.27 8.11
C THR A 17 0.62 -21.38 7.99
N HIS A 18 1.90 -21.01 8.01
CA HIS A 18 3.03 -21.90 7.79
C HIS A 18 4.17 -21.58 8.75
N ALA A 19 5.07 -22.54 8.95
CA ALA A 19 6.27 -22.39 9.76
C ALA A 19 7.50 -23.03 9.10
N ILE A 20 8.66 -22.46 9.42
CA ILE A 20 9.98 -23.05 9.16
C ILE A 20 10.57 -23.33 10.54
N LEU A 21 10.78 -24.61 10.85
CA LEU A 21 11.39 -25.02 12.10
C LEU A 21 12.90 -25.13 11.89
N LEU A 22 13.65 -24.41 12.72
CA LEU A 22 15.11 -24.40 12.71
C LEU A 22 15.60 -24.60 14.15
N THR A 23 16.18 -25.76 14.44
CA THR A 23 16.55 -26.17 15.81
C THR A 23 17.95 -26.78 15.85
N ALA A 24 18.70 -26.47 16.91
CA ALA A 24 20.05 -26.99 17.10
C ALA A 24 20.10 -28.34 17.83
N ASP A 25 19.01 -28.76 18.48
CA ASP A 25 18.94 -30.02 19.23
C ASP A 25 17.49 -30.55 19.31
N GLU A 26 17.37 -31.82 19.68
CA GLU A 26 16.11 -32.57 19.75
C GLU A 26 15.13 -32.02 20.81
N ALA A 27 15.64 -31.49 21.92
CA ALA A 27 14.79 -30.97 22.99
C ALA A 27 14.10 -29.66 22.56
N ALA A 28 14.86 -28.78 21.90
CA ALA A 28 14.32 -27.59 21.26
C ALA A 28 13.34 -27.97 20.14
N HIS A 29 13.68 -28.95 19.31
CA HIS A 29 12.81 -29.47 18.26
C HIS A 29 11.45 -29.92 18.78
N ALA A 30 11.42 -30.83 19.76
CA ALA A 30 10.17 -31.33 20.34
C ALA A 30 9.32 -30.21 20.96
N THR A 31 9.97 -29.26 21.64
CA THR A 31 9.27 -28.11 22.26
C THR A 31 8.58 -27.25 21.21
N TRP A 32 9.30 -26.89 20.15
CA TRP A 32 8.76 -26.06 19.07
C TRP A 32 7.75 -26.80 18.22
N GLN A 33 7.97 -28.08 17.93
CA GLN A 33 7.03 -28.89 17.16
C GLN A 33 5.66 -28.97 17.86
N ALA A 34 5.65 -29.19 19.19
CA ALA A 34 4.42 -29.19 19.97
C ALA A 34 3.71 -27.82 19.93
N MET A 35 4.48 -26.74 19.95
CA MET A 35 3.98 -25.37 19.86
C MET A 35 3.31 -25.11 18.50
N LEU A 36 4.00 -25.41 17.40
CA LEU A 36 3.48 -25.22 16.04
C LEU A 36 2.23 -26.08 15.80
N ALA A 37 2.22 -27.32 16.29
CA ALA A 37 1.06 -28.21 16.20
C ALA A 37 -0.16 -27.66 16.93
N ARG A 38 0.03 -27.06 18.12
CA ARG A 38 -1.05 -26.41 18.89
C ARG A 38 -1.72 -25.27 18.12
N HIS A 39 -0.97 -24.55 17.30
CA HIS A 39 -1.47 -23.45 16.48
C HIS A 39 -1.83 -23.85 15.05
N GLY A 40 -1.82 -25.16 14.72
CA GLY A 40 -2.22 -25.66 13.41
C GLY A 40 -1.30 -25.22 12.26
N LEU A 41 -0.04 -24.88 12.54
CA LEU A 41 0.88 -24.36 11.53
C LEU A 41 1.44 -25.48 10.65
N LEU A 42 1.34 -25.29 9.33
CA LEU A 42 1.89 -26.23 8.35
C LEU A 42 3.40 -26.04 8.24
N LEU A 43 4.18 -27.10 8.46
CA LEU A 43 5.63 -27.06 8.30
C LEU A 43 6.02 -27.04 6.82
N LEU A 44 6.78 -26.02 6.42
CA LEU A 44 7.44 -25.96 5.12
C LEU A 44 8.78 -26.68 5.16
N ALA A 45 9.48 -26.52 6.28
CA ALA A 45 10.78 -27.12 6.53
C ALA A 45 11.00 -27.39 8.01
N ASP A 46 11.75 -28.45 8.28
CA ASP A 46 12.19 -28.91 9.59
C ASP A 46 13.69 -29.20 9.50
N LEU A 47 14.49 -28.20 9.91
CA LEU A 47 15.92 -28.13 9.64
C LEU A 47 16.72 -28.17 10.94
N HIS A 48 17.78 -28.98 10.92
CA HIS A 48 18.79 -28.98 11.95
C HIS A 48 19.82 -27.87 11.66
N SER A 49 20.02 -26.97 12.62
CA SER A 49 20.98 -25.86 12.49
C SER A 49 22.35 -26.27 13.01
N GLU A 50 23.34 -26.35 12.13
CA GLU A 50 24.75 -26.60 12.50
C GLU A 50 25.60 -25.38 12.18
N LEU A 51 26.41 -24.91 13.13
CA LEU A 51 27.23 -23.70 12.91
C LEU A 51 28.34 -23.93 11.86
N HIS A 52 29.02 -25.06 11.94
CA HIS A 52 30.18 -25.41 11.09
C HIS A 52 29.99 -26.78 10.41
N GLY A 53 28.76 -27.05 9.96
CA GLY A 53 28.37 -28.29 9.28
C GLY A 53 28.36 -28.18 7.77
N GLN A 54 28.25 -29.32 7.09
CA GLN A 54 27.96 -29.36 5.67
C GLN A 54 26.45 -29.39 5.46
N GLU A 55 25.94 -28.47 4.63
CA GLU A 55 24.53 -28.52 4.24
C GLU A 55 24.17 -29.83 3.56
N ARG A 56 23.01 -30.39 3.95
CA ARG A 56 22.51 -31.62 3.34
C ARG A 56 21.00 -31.70 3.45
N ILE A 57 20.35 -31.93 2.32
CA ILE A 57 18.94 -32.31 2.27
C ILE A 57 18.84 -33.81 2.55
N THR A 58 18.00 -34.16 3.53
CA THR A 58 17.67 -35.55 3.87
C THR A 58 16.32 -35.98 3.31
N ASP A 59 15.39 -35.04 3.16
CA ASP A 59 14.08 -35.26 2.56
C ASP A 59 13.63 -33.97 1.86
N ALA A 60 13.29 -34.07 0.57
CA ALA A 60 12.76 -32.97 -0.23
C ALA A 60 11.22 -33.04 -0.41
N GLY A 61 10.55 -33.95 0.31
CA GLY A 61 9.11 -34.18 0.28
C GLY A 61 8.27 -33.02 0.80
N PRO A 62 7.01 -33.23 1.25
CA PRO A 62 6.10 -32.16 1.65
C PRO A 62 6.60 -31.24 2.78
N VAL A 63 7.52 -31.73 3.61
CA VAL A 63 8.30 -30.95 4.57
C VAL A 63 9.77 -31.11 4.20
N LEU A 64 10.47 -30.01 3.91
CA LEU A 64 11.91 -30.05 3.62
C LEU A 64 12.67 -30.39 4.90
N ARG A 65 13.47 -31.46 4.90
CA ARG A 65 14.30 -31.85 6.05
C ARG A 65 15.77 -31.90 5.69
N GLY A 66 16.62 -31.46 6.61
CA GLY A 66 18.05 -31.47 6.38
C GLY A 66 18.86 -30.71 7.42
N VAL A 67 20.14 -30.55 7.12
CA VAL A 67 21.07 -29.71 7.86
C VAL A 67 21.27 -28.42 7.07
N ILE A 68 21.19 -27.30 7.78
CA ILE A 68 21.53 -25.97 7.28
C ILE A 68 22.66 -25.39 8.14
N SER A 69 23.61 -24.74 7.48
CA SER A 69 24.77 -24.12 8.13
C SER A 69 25.06 -22.73 7.56
N GLY A 70 26.10 -22.04 8.06
CA GLY A 70 26.50 -20.73 7.52
C GLY A 70 25.49 -19.60 7.77
N LEU A 71 24.71 -19.69 8.87
CA LEU A 71 23.73 -18.67 9.27
C LEU A 71 24.35 -17.57 10.15
N GLU A 72 25.59 -17.16 9.88
CA GLU A 72 26.24 -16.10 10.66
C GLU A 72 25.57 -14.74 10.45
N ARG A 73 25.52 -13.93 11.52
CA ARG A 73 24.96 -12.58 11.44
C ARG A 73 25.77 -11.71 10.47
N GLY A 74 25.07 -11.05 9.56
CA GLY A 74 25.69 -10.17 8.57
C GLY A 74 26.22 -10.88 7.33
N ALA A 75 26.14 -12.21 7.27
CA ALA A 75 26.43 -12.99 6.08
C ALA A 75 25.14 -13.34 5.32
N THR A 76 25.23 -13.43 4.00
CA THR A 76 24.15 -13.98 3.18
C THR A 76 24.29 -15.49 3.16
N ALA A 77 23.28 -16.20 3.68
CA ALA A 77 23.22 -17.65 3.61
C ALA A 77 23.07 -18.11 2.15
N ALA A 78 23.73 -19.22 1.81
CA ALA A 78 23.67 -19.82 0.49
C ALA A 78 24.06 -21.30 0.61
N GLY A 79 23.47 -22.14 -0.23
CA GLY A 79 23.73 -23.58 -0.21
C GLY A 79 22.49 -24.39 -0.60
N PRO A 80 22.65 -25.70 -0.83
CA PRO A 80 21.59 -26.54 -1.35
C PRO A 80 20.34 -26.59 -0.46
N THR A 81 20.50 -26.62 0.86
CA THR A 81 19.35 -26.63 1.80
C THR A 81 18.69 -25.25 1.83
N PHE A 82 19.48 -24.18 1.84
CA PHE A 82 18.94 -22.81 1.80
C PHE A 82 18.20 -22.53 0.48
N ASP A 83 18.76 -22.90 -0.66
CA ASP A 83 18.16 -22.70 -1.98
C ASP A 83 16.84 -23.48 -2.11
N ALA A 84 16.80 -24.72 -1.63
CA ALA A 84 15.58 -25.52 -1.60
C ALA A 84 14.49 -24.91 -0.69
N LEU A 85 14.89 -24.31 0.44
CA LEU A 85 13.99 -23.59 1.33
C LEU A 85 13.42 -22.35 0.64
N VAL A 86 14.29 -21.52 0.04
CA VAL A 86 13.88 -20.31 -0.71
C VAL A 86 12.91 -20.66 -1.83
N GLU A 87 13.21 -21.71 -2.61
CA GLU A 87 12.33 -22.17 -3.70
C GLU A 87 10.95 -22.60 -3.18
N ARG A 88 10.91 -23.27 -2.01
CA ARG A 88 9.64 -23.66 -1.38
C ARG A 88 8.83 -22.46 -0.92
N VAL A 89 9.46 -21.49 -0.27
CA VAL A 89 8.79 -20.24 0.12
C VAL A 89 8.31 -19.49 -1.12
N ALA A 90 9.13 -19.39 -2.17
CA ALA A 90 8.77 -18.73 -3.41
C ALA A 90 7.53 -19.36 -4.07
N ARG A 91 7.41 -20.70 -4.06
CA ARG A 91 6.23 -21.41 -4.60
C ARG A 91 4.93 -21.05 -3.89
N LEU A 92 4.95 -20.70 -2.60
CA LEU A 92 3.74 -20.25 -1.88
C LEU A 92 3.21 -18.92 -2.42
N PHE A 93 4.10 -18.11 -3.00
CA PHE A 93 3.77 -16.79 -3.54
C PHE A 93 3.73 -16.76 -5.07
N ALA A 94 3.90 -17.91 -5.73
CA ALA A 94 3.88 -18.04 -7.18
C ALA A 94 2.45 -18.06 -7.74
N TYR A 95 1.61 -17.11 -7.30
CA TYR A 95 0.25 -16.95 -7.79
C TYR A 95 0.27 -16.52 -9.26
N ASP A 96 -0.65 -17.05 -10.05
CA ASP A 96 -0.93 -16.49 -11.37
C ASP A 96 -1.44 -15.05 -11.20
N ALA A 97 -0.74 -14.08 -11.80
CA ALA A 97 -1.07 -12.68 -11.66
C ALA A 97 -2.46 -12.34 -12.23
N ALA A 98 -2.93 -13.10 -13.23
CA ALA A 98 -4.26 -12.91 -13.80
C ALA A 98 -5.36 -13.46 -12.87
N GLU A 99 -5.16 -14.64 -12.29
CA GLU A 99 -6.04 -15.19 -11.25
C GLU A 99 -6.10 -14.31 -10.00
N LEU A 100 -4.95 -13.83 -9.50
CA LEU A 100 -4.91 -12.94 -8.35
C LEU A 100 -5.64 -11.63 -8.63
N ARG A 101 -5.41 -11.02 -9.81
CA ARG A 101 -6.15 -9.82 -10.25
C ARG A 101 -7.66 -10.09 -10.29
N ARG A 102 -8.10 -11.22 -10.86
CA ARG A 102 -9.52 -11.59 -10.90
C ARG A 102 -10.12 -11.72 -9.51
N THR A 103 -9.38 -12.35 -8.59
CA THR A 103 -9.79 -12.52 -7.19
C THR A 103 -9.97 -11.17 -6.50
N HIS A 104 -9.01 -10.25 -6.64
CA HIS A 104 -9.12 -8.91 -6.06
C HIS A 104 -10.30 -8.12 -6.64
N LEU A 105 -10.46 -8.13 -7.97
CA LEU A 105 -11.56 -7.42 -8.64
C LEU A 105 -12.93 -7.99 -8.24
N ALA A 106 -13.05 -9.31 -8.09
CA ALA A 106 -14.28 -9.96 -7.64
C ALA A 106 -14.62 -9.65 -6.17
N ALA A 107 -13.61 -9.36 -5.33
CA ALA A 107 -13.77 -8.99 -3.94
C ALA A 107 -14.02 -7.49 -3.73
N ALA A 108 -14.16 -6.69 -4.80
CA ALA A 108 -14.41 -5.27 -4.68
C ALA A 108 -15.76 -5.00 -4.00
N PRO A 109 -15.83 -4.02 -3.07
CA PRO A 109 -17.06 -3.74 -2.32
C PRO A 109 -18.12 -2.97 -3.11
N VAL A 110 -17.87 -2.67 -4.39
CA VAL A 110 -18.75 -1.88 -5.26
C VAL A 110 -18.82 -2.49 -6.66
N GLU A 111 -19.95 -2.29 -7.32
CA GLU A 111 -20.22 -2.84 -8.65
C GLU A 111 -19.27 -2.26 -9.72
N ILE A 112 -19.09 -0.93 -9.72
CA ILE A 112 -18.25 -0.27 -10.71
C ILE A 112 -16.80 -0.24 -10.21
N THR A 113 -16.05 -1.26 -10.61
CA THR A 113 -14.62 -1.36 -10.32
C THR A 113 -13.77 -1.05 -11.55
N VAL A 114 -12.95 -0.02 -11.43
CA VAL A 114 -12.04 0.50 -12.45
C VAL A 114 -10.67 -0.18 -12.30
N ASP A 115 -10.33 -1.08 -13.22
CA ASP A 115 -8.94 -1.52 -13.42
C ASP A 115 -8.19 -0.45 -14.23
N LEU A 116 -7.23 0.22 -13.60
CA LEU A 116 -6.45 1.30 -14.18
C LEU A 116 -5.65 0.85 -15.42
N ASP A 117 -5.13 -0.38 -15.46
CA ASP A 117 -4.41 -0.85 -16.66
C ASP A 117 -5.41 -1.09 -17.80
N ARG A 118 -6.63 -1.56 -17.50
CA ARG A 118 -7.68 -1.71 -18.52
C ARG A 118 -8.15 -0.34 -19.02
N LEU A 119 -8.38 0.61 -18.11
CA LEU A 119 -8.78 1.97 -18.44
C LEU A 119 -7.73 2.66 -19.32
N ALA A 120 -6.45 2.55 -18.96
CA ALA A 120 -5.35 3.08 -19.76
C ALA A 120 -5.36 2.53 -21.19
N ARG A 121 -5.60 1.23 -21.39
CA ARG A 121 -5.73 0.64 -22.74
C ARG A 121 -6.93 1.20 -23.49
N THR A 122 -8.08 1.32 -22.83
CA THR A 122 -9.30 1.87 -23.44
C THR A 122 -9.09 3.32 -23.89
N LEU A 123 -8.33 4.11 -23.13
CA LEU A 123 -8.06 5.52 -23.43
C LEU A 123 -6.80 5.75 -24.27
N GLY A 124 -6.08 4.69 -24.66
CA GLY A 124 -4.86 4.79 -25.45
C GLY A 124 -3.65 5.38 -24.71
N ALA A 125 -3.63 5.34 -23.38
CA ALA A 125 -2.47 5.76 -22.60
C ALA A 125 -1.27 4.82 -22.83
N PRO A 126 -0.03 5.35 -22.84
CA PRO A 126 1.17 4.55 -23.10
C PRO A 126 1.47 3.57 -21.98
N PHE A 127 2.21 2.50 -22.30
CA PHE A 127 2.64 1.47 -21.35
C PHE A 127 4.16 1.33 -21.35
N THR A 128 4.74 1.12 -20.16
CA THR A 128 6.11 0.67 -19.99
C THR A 128 6.09 -0.75 -19.46
N GLY A 129 6.35 -1.73 -20.33
CA GLY A 129 6.12 -3.14 -20.03
C GLY A 129 4.63 -3.41 -19.81
N GLN A 130 4.27 -3.93 -18.62
CA GLN A 130 2.87 -4.21 -18.26
C GLN A 130 2.15 -3.05 -17.54
N LYS A 131 2.83 -1.94 -17.24
CA LYS A 131 2.29 -0.85 -16.42
C LYS A 131 1.90 0.35 -17.28
N ALA A 132 0.73 0.93 -17.02
CA ALA A 132 0.32 2.18 -17.63
C ALA A 132 1.23 3.35 -17.19
N THR A 133 1.58 4.23 -18.13
CA THR A 133 2.33 5.46 -17.91
C THR A 133 1.38 6.64 -18.03
N TRP A 134 0.83 7.05 -16.89
CA TRP A 134 -0.13 8.14 -16.80
C TRP A 134 0.55 9.51 -16.89
N GLN A 135 0.01 10.39 -17.74
CA GLN A 135 0.38 11.80 -17.84
C GLN A 135 -0.82 12.68 -17.45
N PRO A 136 -0.58 13.89 -16.90
CA PRO A 136 -1.65 14.82 -16.51
C PRO A 136 -2.65 15.12 -17.63
N GLU A 137 -2.21 15.16 -18.89
CA GLU A 137 -3.05 15.36 -20.07
C GLU A 137 -4.09 14.25 -20.30
N HIS A 138 -3.93 13.07 -19.68
CA HIS A 138 -4.94 12.01 -19.74
C HIS A 138 -6.11 12.25 -18.79
N LEU A 139 -5.99 13.14 -17.80
CA LEU A 139 -7.03 13.35 -16.79
C LEU A 139 -8.39 13.73 -17.38
N PRO A 140 -8.50 14.70 -18.31
CA PRO A 140 -9.80 15.05 -18.90
C PRO A 140 -10.50 13.85 -19.54
N ALA A 141 -9.75 13.00 -20.26
CA ALA A 141 -10.31 11.80 -20.88
C ALA A 141 -10.78 10.76 -19.84
N VAL A 142 -10.02 10.58 -18.76
CA VAL A 142 -10.42 9.71 -17.64
C VAL A 142 -11.71 10.19 -16.99
N LEU A 143 -11.78 11.48 -16.63
CA LEU A 143 -12.93 12.04 -15.94
C LEU A 143 -14.19 12.09 -16.82
N ASN A 144 -14.03 12.26 -18.13
CA ASN A 144 -15.16 12.20 -19.07
C ASN A 144 -15.65 10.76 -19.32
N TYR A 145 -14.79 9.76 -19.16
CA TYR A 145 -15.13 8.36 -19.38
C TYR A 145 -15.82 7.72 -18.17
N LEU A 146 -15.40 8.09 -16.96
CA LEU A 146 -15.91 7.51 -15.72
C LEU A 146 -17.20 8.23 -15.26
N PRO A 147 -18.15 7.52 -14.64
CA PRO A 147 -19.36 8.13 -14.11
C PRO A 147 -19.06 8.99 -12.88
N GLU A 148 -19.70 10.16 -12.81
CA GLU A 148 -19.60 11.10 -11.69
C GLU A 148 -20.61 10.77 -10.57
N ALA A 149 -20.21 11.00 -9.32
CA ALA A 149 -21.05 10.87 -8.13
C ALA A 149 -21.72 9.49 -7.95
N VAL A 150 -21.06 8.42 -8.42
CA VAL A 150 -21.48 7.03 -8.19
C VAL A 150 -20.41 6.25 -7.41
N PRO A 151 -20.77 5.14 -6.73
CA PRO A 151 -19.80 4.30 -6.04
C PRO A 151 -18.74 3.77 -7.01
N LEU A 152 -17.46 3.99 -6.69
CA LEU A 152 -16.33 3.56 -7.53
C LEU A 152 -15.25 2.81 -6.73
N GLY A 153 -14.79 1.69 -7.27
CA GLY A 153 -13.64 0.95 -6.78
C GLY A 153 -12.45 1.15 -7.73
N LEU A 154 -11.28 1.48 -7.21
CA LEU A 154 -10.08 1.71 -8.03
C LEU A 154 -9.01 0.63 -7.77
N TYR A 155 -8.68 -0.14 -8.82
CA TYR A 155 -7.66 -1.19 -8.79
C TYR A 155 -6.49 -0.83 -9.72
N GLY A 156 -5.26 -0.99 -9.25
CA GLY A 156 -4.05 -0.86 -10.07
C GLY A 156 -3.07 0.17 -9.53
N ARG A 157 -2.12 0.61 -10.35
CA ARG A 157 -1.11 1.60 -9.95
C ARG A 157 -1.28 2.88 -10.75
N ALA A 158 -1.20 4.01 -10.06
CA ALA A 158 -1.25 5.33 -10.67
C ALA A 158 -0.54 6.37 -9.80
N PRO A 159 -0.23 7.56 -10.35
CA PRO A 159 0.21 8.71 -9.56
C PRO A 159 -0.86 9.18 -8.57
N ASN A 160 -0.41 9.85 -7.50
CA ASN A 160 -1.27 10.40 -6.44
C ASN A 160 -2.41 11.31 -6.98
N TRP A 161 -2.13 12.11 -8.00
CA TRP A 161 -3.09 13.01 -8.62
C TRP A 161 -4.25 12.26 -9.31
N LEU A 162 -4.01 11.06 -9.86
CA LEU A 162 -5.07 10.29 -10.51
C LEU A 162 -6.00 9.67 -9.47
N TYR A 163 -5.43 9.14 -8.38
CA TYR A 163 -6.17 8.70 -7.22
C TYR A 163 -7.06 9.81 -6.66
N ALA A 164 -6.47 11.00 -6.43
CA ALA A 164 -7.20 12.17 -5.93
C ALA A 164 -8.34 12.61 -6.87
N ALA A 165 -8.09 12.66 -8.18
CA ALA A 165 -9.09 13.06 -9.18
C ALA A 165 -10.29 12.11 -9.21
N ILE A 166 -10.07 10.79 -9.24
CA ILE A 166 -11.15 9.79 -9.30
C ILE A 166 -11.89 9.74 -7.95
N ALA A 167 -11.19 9.84 -6.82
CA ALA A 167 -11.84 9.90 -5.51
C ALA A 167 -12.75 11.14 -5.37
N ARG A 168 -12.35 12.27 -5.98
CA ARG A 168 -13.14 13.50 -6.05
C ARG A 168 -14.32 13.40 -7.02
N LEU A 169 -14.17 12.67 -8.13
CA LEU A 169 -15.23 12.38 -9.11
C LEU A 169 -16.35 11.54 -8.49
N ALA A 170 -16.01 10.54 -7.65
CA ALA A 170 -16.98 9.70 -6.97
C ALA A 170 -17.75 10.44 -5.87
N TYR A 171 -17.20 11.52 -5.29
CA TYR A 171 -17.82 12.23 -4.17
C TYR A 171 -19.17 12.86 -4.59
N PRO A 172 -20.25 12.73 -3.78
CA PRO A 172 -20.29 12.24 -2.40
C PRO A 172 -20.46 10.72 -2.23
N ALA A 173 -20.62 9.96 -3.31
CA ALA A 173 -20.77 8.50 -3.24
C ALA A 173 -19.50 7.81 -2.72
N GLU A 174 -19.66 6.53 -2.39
CA GLU A 174 -18.59 5.70 -1.84
C GLU A 174 -17.41 5.59 -2.82
N PHE A 175 -16.20 5.56 -2.27
CA PHE A 175 -15.00 5.34 -3.04
C PHE A 175 -14.14 4.33 -2.31
N TYR A 176 -13.61 3.37 -3.05
CA TYR A 176 -12.69 2.38 -2.54
C TYR A 176 -11.44 2.33 -3.41
N GLN A 177 -10.29 2.14 -2.78
CA GLN A 177 -9.05 1.85 -3.46
C GLN A 177 -8.49 0.52 -2.98
N PHE A 178 -7.91 -0.24 -3.90
CA PHE A 178 -7.18 -1.45 -3.54
C PHE A 178 -5.76 -1.10 -3.11
N ASP A 179 -5.39 -1.47 -1.88
CA ASP A 179 -4.03 -1.44 -1.38
C ASP A 179 -3.54 -2.89 -1.16
N PRO A 180 -2.41 -3.32 -1.75
CA PRO A 180 -1.93 -4.69 -1.58
C PRO A 180 -1.67 -5.14 -0.14
N ARG A 181 -1.52 -4.21 0.81
CA ARG A 181 -1.30 -4.49 2.23
C ARG A 181 -2.59 -4.52 3.03
N LEU A 182 -3.62 -3.80 2.59
CA LEU A 182 -4.86 -3.57 3.35
C LEU A 182 -6.10 -4.17 2.67
N GLY A 183 -5.99 -4.60 1.41
CA GLY A 183 -7.13 -4.98 0.57
C GLY A 183 -7.90 -3.76 0.07
N TRP A 184 -9.21 -3.89 -0.05
CA TRP A 184 -10.09 -2.78 -0.42
C TRP A 184 -10.37 -1.89 0.77
N ILE A 185 -9.99 -0.61 0.68
CA ILE A 185 -10.17 0.37 1.73
C ILE A 185 -10.92 1.60 1.21
N ALA A 186 -11.74 2.20 2.07
CA ALA A 186 -12.30 3.51 1.83
C ALA A 186 -11.27 4.59 2.22
N PRO A 187 -11.38 5.83 1.72
CA PRO A 187 -10.65 6.94 2.30
C PRO A 187 -11.13 7.18 3.75
N PRO A 188 -10.23 7.34 4.73
CA PRO A 188 -10.64 7.71 6.08
C PRO A 188 -11.35 9.06 6.11
N SER A 189 -12.24 9.25 7.09
CA SER A 189 -12.91 10.53 7.27
C SER A 189 -11.98 11.53 7.94
N LEU A 190 -11.62 12.62 7.25
CA LEU A 190 -10.88 13.73 7.84
C LEU A 190 -11.85 14.89 8.12
N HIS A 191 -11.53 15.72 9.11
CA HIS A 191 -12.35 16.88 9.45
C HIS A 191 -11.54 18.18 9.45
N PRO A 192 -12.08 19.29 8.92
CA PRO A 192 -11.46 20.59 9.05
C PRO A 192 -11.36 21.01 10.52
N GLY A 193 -10.16 21.37 11.00
CA GLY A 193 -9.96 21.71 12.39
C GLY A 193 -8.51 22.05 12.76
N PRO A 194 -8.26 22.41 14.03
CA PRO A 194 -6.90 22.55 14.54
C PRO A 194 -6.21 21.18 14.57
N LEU A 195 -4.96 21.12 14.11
CA LEU A 195 -4.16 19.90 14.22
C LEU A 195 -3.49 19.83 15.59
N PRO A 196 -3.69 18.74 16.35
CA PRO A 196 -2.87 18.45 17.52
C PRO A 196 -1.38 18.32 17.16
N SER A 197 -0.50 18.78 18.05
CA SER A 197 0.96 18.71 17.82
C SER A 197 1.52 17.29 17.84
N ASP A 198 0.77 16.35 18.43
CA ASP A 198 1.07 14.93 18.54
C ASP A 198 0.32 14.08 17.50
N ALA A 199 -0.47 14.69 16.62
CA ALA A 199 -1.16 13.95 15.56
C ALA A 199 -0.18 13.24 14.61
N PRO A 200 -0.49 12.02 14.14
CA PRO A 200 0.39 11.25 13.26
C PRO A 200 0.55 11.89 11.87
N LEU A 201 -0.38 12.76 11.48
CA LEU A 201 -0.32 13.60 10.30
C LEU A 201 -0.10 15.05 10.71
N GLN A 202 0.96 15.66 10.18
CA GLN A 202 1.29 17.07 10.38
C GLN A 202 1.28 17.81 9.04
N VAL A 203 1.17 19.14 9.07
CA VAL A 203 1.07 19.98 7.87
C VAL A 203 1.82 21.29 8.03
N ARG A 204 2.49 21.72 6.96
CA ARG A 204 3.03 23.08 6.79
C ARG A 204 2.19 23.81 5.76
N ALA A 205 1.61 24.93 6.14
CA ALA A 205 0.76 25.73 5.28
C ALA A 205 1.48 27.03 4.86
N SER A 206 1.63 27.26 3.56
CA SER A 206 2.14 28.52 3.03
C SER A 206 0.98 29.50 2.86
N ARG A 207 0.63 30.21 3.94
CA ARG A 207 -0.56 31.08 3.99
C ARG A 207 -0.44 32.42 3.23
N HIS A 208 0.73 32.69 2.64
CA HIS A 208 1.00 33.94 1.91
C HIS A 208 0.85 33.80 0.39
N THR A 209 0.43 32.63 -0.11
CA THR A 209 0.20 32.38 -1.53
C THR A 209 -1.28 32.11 -1.78
N ASP A 210 -1.79 32.62 -2.90
CA ASP A 210 -2.99 32.09 -3.56
C ASP A 210 -2.48 31.36 -4.82
N PRO A 211 -2.55 30.02 -4.87
CA PRO A 211 -3.27 29.08 -3.98
C PRO A 211 -2.64 28.84 -2.60
N LEU A 212 -3.46 28.29 -1.69
CA LEU A 212 -2.97 27.72 -0.43
C LEU A 212 -2.19 26.43 -0.70
N PHE A 213 -0.92 26.43 -0.34
CA PHE A 213 -0.07 25.24 -0.41
C PHE A 213 -0.04 24.53 0.95
N LEU A 214 -0.40 23.25 0.96
CA LEU A 214 -0.42 22.39 2.15
C LEU A 214 0.56 21.23 1.97
N ASP A 215 1.66 21.25 2.71
CA ASP A 215 2.68 20.19 2.71
C ASP A 215 2.50 19.27 3.92
N PHE A 216 1.97 18.08 3.67
CA PHE A 216 1.69 17.06 4.67
C PHE A 216 2.88 16.13 4.89
N PHE A 217 3.14 15.75 6.14
CA PHE A 217 4.22 14.84 6.49
C PHE A 217 3.88 13.98 7.70
N LEU A 218 4.53 12.82 7.78
CA LEU A 218 4.39 11.86 8.88
C LEU A 218 5.64 11.97 9.78
N PRO A 219 5.55 12.47 11.02
CA PRO A 219 6.71 12.60 11.90
C PRO A 219 7.48 11.29 12.14
N THR A 220 6.76 10.17 12.21
CA THR A 220 7.30 8.82 12.44
C THR A 220 7.54 8.05 11.13
N SER A 221 7.36 8.68 9.96
CA SER A 221 7.42 8.06 8.62
C SER A 221 6.40 6.94 8.34
N TYR A 222 5.53 6.64 9.31
CA TYR A 222 4.50 5.61 9.23
C TYR A 222 3.25 6.08 9.96
N VAL A 223 2.10 5.71 9.42
CA VAL A 223 0.79 5.89 10.05
C VAL A 223 -0.03 4.65 9.71
N ASP A 224 -0.66 4.06 10.71
CA ASP A 224 -1.60 2.97 10.49
C ASP A 224 -2.86 3.51 9.81
N TYR A 225 -3.49 2.70 8.98
CA TYR A 225 -4.75 3.09 8.34
C TYR A 225 -5.84 3.43 9.38
N ALA A 226 -5.90 2.68 10.49
CA ALA A 226 -6.84 2.94 11.58
C ALA A 226 -6.60 4.28 12.28
N GLU A 227 -5.35 4.75 12.34
CA GLU A 227 -4.99 6.07 12.87
C GLU A 227 -5.37 7.22 11.93
N GLY A 228 -5.74 6.91 10.68
CA GLY A 228 -6.20 7.89 9.70
C GLY A 228 -7.60 8.42 9.97
N GLU A 229 -8.46 7.62 10.62
CA GLU A 229 -9.85 7.97 10.84
C GLU A 229 -9.99 9.12 11.84
N GLY A 230 -10.76 10.15 11.46
CA GLY A 230 -10.99 11.30 12.31
C GLY A 230 -9.78 12.22 12.46
N LEU A 231 -8.77 12.17 11.60
CA LEU A 231 -7.68 13.15 11.66
C LEU A 231 -8.17 14.55 11.29
N ALA A 232 -7.66 15.55 12.01
CA ALA A 232 -7.90 16.96 11.71
C ALA A 232 -7.01 17.42 10.55
N VAL A 233 -7.56 18.26 9.66
CA VAL A 233 -6.81 18.92 8.57
C VAL A 233 -7.10 20.44 8.58
N PRO A 234 -6.19 21.30 8.09
CA PRO A 234 -6.44 22.74 8.13
C PRO A 234 -7.70 23.11 7.34
N PRO A 235 -8.56 24.03 7.84
CA PRO A 235 -9.69 24.51 7.07
C PRO A 235 -9.21 25.31 5.85
N LEU A 236 -9.97 25.23 4.76
CA LEU A 236 -9.72 25.99 3.55
C LEU A 236 -10.53 27.30 3.57
N PRO A 237 -9.92 28.47 3.34
CA PRO A 237 -10.68 29.70 3.15
C PRO A 237 -11.61 29.61 1.94
N ALA A 238 -12.79 30.25 2.02
CA ALA A 238 -13.77 30.21 0.95
C ALA A 238 -13.20 30.78 -0.36
N GLY A 239 -13.42 30.07 -1.47
CA GLY A 239 -12.97 30.49 -2.79
C GLY A 239 -11.46 30.32 -3.06
N THR A 240 -10.69 29.73 -2.15
CA THR A 240 -9.25 29.52 -2.32
C THR A 240 -8.97 28.15 -2.95
N GLY A 241 -8.18 28.12 -4.02
CA GLY A 241 -7.64 26.88 -4.57
C GLY A 241 -6.58 26.26 -3.66
N VAL A 242 -6.44 24.94 -3.71
CA VAL A 242 -5.50 24.21 -2.84
C VAL A 242 -4.53 23.35 -3.63
N VAL A 243 -3.26 23.34 -3.20
CA VAL A 243 -2.25 22.41 -3.67
C VAL A 243 -1.85 21.50 -2.52
N LEU A 244 -2.07 20.20 -2.67
CA LEU A 244 -1.70 19.17 -1.71
C LEU A 244 -0.32 18.60 -2.03
N SER A 245 0.60 18.63 -1.07
CA SER A 245 1.94 18.06 -1.15
C SER A 245 2.19 17.14 0.03
N GLY A 246 3.21 16.28 -0.09
CA GLY A 246 3.66 15.46 1.02
C GLY A 246 4.15 14.07 0.62
N LYS A 247 4.94 13.45 1.50
CA LYS A 247 5.26 12.02 1.38
C LYS A 247 4.30 11.23 2.27
N ILE A 248 3.08 11.05 1.78
CA ILE A 248 1.98 10.36 2.48
C ILE A 248 1.39 9.23 1.60
N PRO A 249 0.77 8.20 2.20
CA PRO A 249 0.10 7.14 1.45
C PRO A 249 -1.01 7.65 0.52
N HIS A 250 -1.27 6.91 -0.57
CA HIS A 250 -2.31 7.28 -1.54
C HIS A 250 -3.71 7.37 -0.91
N TRP A 251 -4.02 6.54 0.09
CA TRP A 251 -5.30 6.60 0.80
C TRP A 251 -5.50 7.90 1.60
N LEU A 252 -4.43 8.57 2.04
CA LEU A 252 -4.55 9.92 2.60
C LEU A 252 -4.80 10.96 1.51
N TYR A 253 -4.19 10.82 0.32
CA TYR A 253 -4.48 11.73 -0.79
C TYR A 253 -5.93 11.68 -1.24
N THR A 254 -6.54 10.49 -1.29
CA THR A 254 -7.97 10.35 -1.63
C THR A 254 -8.87 10.93 -0.54
N ALA A 255 -8.51 10.76 0.73
CA ALA A 255 -9.21 11.37 1.86
C ALA A 255 -9.12 12.91 1.84
N LEU A 256 -7.94 13.46 1.62
CA LEU A 256 -7.70 14.90 1.51
C LEU A 256 -8.48 15.50 0.33
N ALA A 257 -8.47 14.85 -0.84
CA ALA A 257 -9.19 15.32 -2.02
C ALA A 257 -10.71 15.39 -1.79
N ARG A 258 -11.27 14.43 -1.05
CA ARG A 258 -12.69 14.42 -0.66
C ARG A 258 -12.99 15.43 0.44
N THR A 259 -12.09 15.60 1.40
CA THR A 259 -12.26 16.57 2.49
C THR A 259 -12.28 18.00 1.96
N TYR A 260 -11.40 18.31 1.00
CA TYR A 260 -11.35 19.61 0.32
C TYR A 260 -12.26 19.69 -0.92
N HIS A 261 -13.36 18.93 -0.96
CA HIS A 261 -14.27 18.93 -2.12
C HIS A 261 -14.86 20.32 -2.45
N ALA A 262 -14.99 21.20 -1.45
CA ALA A 262 -15.52 22.55 -1.62
C ALA A 262 -14.51 23.54 -2.25
N ALA A 263 -13.25 23.13 -2.46
CA ALA A 263 -12.28 23.96 -3.15
C ALA A 263 -12.73 24.22 -4.61
N PRO A 264 -12.63 25.46 -5.14
CA PRO A 264 -12.97 25.76 -6.52
C PRO A 264 -12.10 24.98 -7.52
N TRP A 265 -10.87 24.65 -7.10
CA TRP A 265 -9.99 23.73 -7.78
C TRP A 265 -8.99 23.12 -6.78
N LEU A 266 -8.50 21.92 -7.12
CA LEU A 266 -7.55 21.17 -6.30
C LEU A 266 -6.45 20.62 -7.19
N ALA A 267 -5.20 20.81 -6.77
CA ALA A 267 -4.04 20.21 -7.40
C ALA A 267 -3.25 19.35 -6.41
N VAL A 268 -2.55 18.35 -6.93
CA VAL A 268 -1.64 17.50 -6.15
C VAL A 268 -0.23 17.64 -6.69
N TYR A 269 0.72 17.95 -5.81
CA TYR A 269 2.13 18.06 -6.15
C TYR A 269 2.71 16.70 -6.55
N GLN A 270 3.43 16.68 -7.67
CA GLN A 270 4.09 15.51 -8.20
C GLN A 270 5.60 15.79 -8.30
N PRO A 271 6.44 15.23 -7.39
CA PRO A 271 7.86 15.55 -7.32
C PRO A 271 8.64 15.37 -8.64
N PRO A 272 8.43 14.30 -9.43
CA PRO A 272 9.08 14.16 -10.74
C PRO A 272 8.80 15.29 -11.73
N LEU A 273 7.69 16.02 -11.56
CA LEU A 273 7.29 17.13 -12.43
C LEU A 273 7.63 18.50 -11.83
N GLY A 274 7.99 18.56 -10.54
CA GLY A 274 8.25 19.80 -9.81
C GLY A 274 7.05 20.76 -9.76
N ARG A 275 5.83 20.26 -9.99
CA ARG A 275 4.60 21.06 -10.16
C ARG A 275 3.39 20.38 -9.54
N GLY A 276 2.37 21.17 -9.21
CA GLY A 276 1.03 20.69 -8.89
C GLY A 276 0.28 20.29 -10.15
N VAL A 277 -0.39 19.14 -10.15
CA VAL A 277 -1.28 18.69 -11.24
C VAL A 277 -2.72 18.95 -10.83
N VAL A 278 -3.46 19.74 -11.60
CA VAL A 278 -4.87 20.05 -11.31
C VAL A 278 -5.72 18.80 -11.49
N CYS A 279 -6.26 18.28 -10.40
CA CYS A 279 -7.05 17.05 -10.33
C CYS A 279 -8.55 17.31 -10.43
N HIS A 280 -8.98 18.51 -10.01
CA HIS A 280 -10.37 18.96 -10.04
C HIS A 280 -10.40 20.47 -10.24
N SER A 281 -11.40 20.95 -10.97
CA SER A 281 -11.64 22.39 -11.15
C SER A 281 -13.07 22.64 -11.63
N ALA A 282 -13.73 23.65 -11.07
CA ALA A 282 -15.01 24.17 -11.54
C ALA A 282 -14.88 25.21 -12.67
N GLY A 283 -13.65 25.47 -13.15
CA GLY A 283 -13.39 26.45 -14.20
C GLY A 283 -11.90 26.54 -14.52
N HIS A 284 -11.27 27.63 -14.09
CA HIS A 284 -9.83 27.84 -14.26
C HIS A 284 -9.10 27.64 -12.93
N PRO A 285 -7.95 26.95 -12.90
CA PRO A 285 -7.21 26.30 -14.01
C PRO A 285 -7.88 25.00 -14.49
N PRO A 286 -7.69 24.55 -15.75
CA PRO A 286 -8.34 23.34 -16.25
C PRO A 286 -7.69 22.07 -15.65
N VAL A 287 -8.47 20.98 -15.58
CA VAL A 287 -7.97 19.67 -15.15
C VAL A 287 -6.82 19.21 -16.05
N GLY A 288 -5.77 18.64 -15.44
CA GLY A 288 -4.54 18.23 -16.13
C GLY A 288 -3.51 19.35 -16.32
N ALA A 289 -3.86 20.61 -16.01
CA ALA A 289 -2.91 21.71 -16.03
C ALA A 289 -1.90 21.63 -14.88
N TYR A 290 -0.84 22.43 -15.01
CA TYR A 290 0.22 22.55 -14.02
C TYR A 290 0.11 23.83 -13.21
N ILE A 291 0.32 23.71 -11.90
CA ILE A 291 0.47 24.81 -10.95
C ILE A 291 1.94 24.91 -10.53
N PRO A 292 2.59 26.06 -10.73
CA PRO A 292 3.91 26.30 -10.18
C PRO A 292 3.87 26.19 -8.66
N VAL A 293 4.83 25.49 -8.08
CA VAL A 293 5.02 25.46 -6.64
C VAL A 293 6.33 26.19 -6.38
N GLY A 294 6.28 27.28 -5.62
CA GLY A 294 7.46 28.09 -5.31
C GLY A 294 8.56 27.23 -4.69
N GLY A 295 9.79 27.36 -5.21
CA GLY A 295 10.98 26.72 -4.68
C GLY A 295 11.56 27.42 -3.46
#